data_AF-A0A9D9D1A3-F1
#
_entry.id   AF-A0A9D9D1A3-F1
#
_cell.length_a   1.000
_cell.length_b   1.000
_cell.length_c   1.000
_cell.angle_alpha   90.00
_cell.angle_beta   90.00
_cell.angle_gamma   90.00
#
_symmetry.space_group_name_H-M   'P 1'
#
loop_
_entity.id
_entity.type
_entity.pdbx_description
1 polymer ?
#
loop_
_entity_poly.entity_id
_entity_poly.type
_entity_poly.pdbx_seq_one_letter_code
_entity_poly.pdbx_strand_id
1 'polypeptide(L)'
;MNKLLLAFSVAALFYGDCTFGMDYDESELYENPWKDVPSESQNEKKPNDQSKDELLKLQREKIAKYESTLQKLTQELKEEREKNRLTEEKIEKLQQELKDVKLLDATRKGLLFDIQDAIKNGANINVQNQYGDSPLLLACNQIPIYQETTRNKKAMKIIEYLVENGADVDKAMNNGKTPLHVACGGGFLTAVKYLVEHGADVNKAMNNGKTPLNLACGLKNTGLYKVQYLVEHGADVNKEDKDGITPLYAASVARHLEIIKYLVEHGADVNKATNEGWSPLFVAARIAADRMGDLDIVKYLVEQGADINKADKSGRTPLSVTSDGGNLDVIKFLVEHGADINKADKSGRTPLSVAYSRTYPDTSFNRDVVAYLESKGAK
;
A
#
# COMPACT_ATOMS: atom_id res chain seq x y z
N MET A 1 28.65 -13.69 36.53
CA MET A 1 28.23 -14.17 37.86
C MET A 1 29.31 -14.01 38.93
N ASN A 2 30.54 -14.53 38.77
CA ASN A 2 31.57 -14.45 39.82
C ASN A 2 32.01 -13.05 40.25
N LYS A 3 31.93 -12.02 39.38
CA LYS A 3 32.23 -10.63 39.75
C LYS A 3 31.05 -9.89 40.41
N LEU A 4 29.83 -10.38 40.26
CA LEU A 4 28.61 -9.78 40.83
C LEU A 4 28.38 -10.27 42.28
N LEU A 5 28.72 -11.53 42.58
CA LEU A 5 28.62 -12.11 43.92
C LEU A 5 29.57 -11.41 44.92
N LEU A 6 30.77 -11.02 44.48
CA LEU A 6 31.76 -10.36 45.32
C LEU A 6 31.34 -8.93 45.74
N ALA A 7 30.50 -8.27 44.94
CA ALA A 7 30.01 -6.92 45.23
C ALA A 7 28.80 -6.92 46.18
N PHE A 8 27.95 -7.96 46.12
CA PHE A 8 26.80 -8.09 47.03
C PHE A 8 27.19 -8.49 48.45
N SER A 9 28.25 -9.30 48.64
CA SER A 9 28.70 -9.70 49.98
C SER A 9 29.30 -8.55 50.81
N VAL A 10 29.89 -7.54 50.14
CA VAL A 10 30.47 -6.37 50.80
C VAL A 10 29.40 -5.33 51.17
N ALA A 11 28.30 -5.25 50.42
CA ALA A 11 27.20 -4.33 50.71
C ALA A 11 26.31 -4.79 51.89
N ALA A 12 26.13 -6.11 52.08
CA ALA A 12 25.36 -6.67 53.18
C ALA A 12 26.01 -6.46 54.57
N LEU A 13 27.31 -6.14 54.62
CA LEU A 13 28.03 -5.85 55.88
C LEU A 13 27.86 -4.40 56.38
N PHE A 14 27.25 -3.51 55.60
CA PHE A 14 27.08 -2.09 55.97
C PHE A 14 25.62 -1.64 56.14
N TYR A 15 24.63 -2.37 55.63
CA TYR A 15 23.21 -2.07 55.82
C TYR A 15 22.46 -3.33 56.25
N GLY A 16 22.01 -3.35 57.51
CA GLY A 16 21.25 -4.45 58.09
C GLY A 16 19.93 -4.73 57.38
N ASP A 17 19.56 -6.01 57.44
CA ASP A 17 18.28 -6.65 57.09
C ASP A 17 17.70 -6.47 55.68
N CYS A 18 17.89 -7.52 54.87
CA CYS A 18 16.87 -8.00 53.93
C CYS A 18 17.00 -9.53 53.81
N THR A 19 16.17 -10.26 54.57
CA THR A 19 16.01 -11.71 54.46
C THR A 19 15.37 -12.08 53.11
N PHE A 20 16.05 -12.90 52.30
CA PHE A 20 15.40 -13.73 51.28
C PHE A 20 16.00 -15.13 51.38
N GLY A 21 15.18 -16.08 51.85
CA GLY A 21 15.59 -17.46 52.08
C GLY A 21 15.84 -18.19 50.77
N MET A 22 17.06 -18.73 50.64
CA MET A 22 17.35 -19.90 49.83
C MET A 22 18.35 -20.73 50.62
N ASP A 23 17.94 -21.93 51.02
CA ASP A 23 18.80 -22.93 51.68
C ASP A 23 19.95 -23.27 50.75
N TYR A 24 21.15 -22.80 51.06
CA TYR A 24 22.40 -23.21 50.42
C TYR A 24 23.36 -23.68 51.50
N ASP A 25 23.86 -24.90 51.30
CA ASP A 25 24.79 -25.61 52.17
C ASP A 25 26.06 -24.78 52.42
N GLU A 26 26.22 -24.25 53.63
CA GLU A 26 27.27 -23.29 54.02
C GLU A 26 28.66 -23.92 54.20
N SER A 27 28.86 -25.19 53.87
CA SER A 27 30.06 -25.93 54.27
C SER A 27 31.30 -25.80 53.37
N GLU A 28 31.29 -25.06 52.26
CA GLU A 28 32.43 -25.07 51.32
C GLU A 28 33.03 -23.71 50.87
N LEU A 29 32.67 -22.56 51.46
CA LEU A 29 33.17 -21.25 50.94
C LEU A 29 33.70 -20.23 51.97
N TYR A 30 34.06 -20.65 53.18
CA TYR A 30 34.68 -19.76 54.17
C TYR A 30 36.14 -20.15 54.49
N GLU A 31 37.07 -19.73 53.64
CA GLU A 31 38.41 -19.40 54.14
C GLU A 31 38.34 -18.01 54.79
N ASN A 32 38.21 -18.01 56.12
CA ASN A 32 38.23 -16.81 56.94
C ASN A 32 39.59 -16.10 56.79
N PRO A 33 39.65 -14.89 56.23
CA PRO A 33 40.91 -14.18 55.95
C PRO A 33 41.64 -13.69 57.21
N TRP A 34 41.10 -13.98 58.40
CA TRP A 34 41.64 -13.59 59.70
C TRP A 34 42.24 -14.76 60.50
N LYS A 35 42.46 -15.93 59.90
CA LYS A 35 43.04 -17.10 60.58
C LYS A 35 44.49 -16.90 61.05
N ASP A 36 45.21 -15.92 60.50
CA ASP A 36 46.61 -15.63 60.82
C ASP A 36 46.83 -14.28 61.54
N VAL A 37 45.85 -13.79 62.31
CA VAL A 37 46.11 -12.65 63.21
C VAL A 37 46.77 -13.19 64.49
N PRO A 38 48.04 -12.86 64.79
CA PRO A 38 48.67 -13.29 66.03
C PRO A 38 47.97 -12.62 67.22
N SER A 39 47.65 -13.40 68.25
CA SER A 39 47.19 -12.88 69.53
C SER A 39 48.31 -12.08 70.21
N GLU A 40 48.23 -10.75 70.20
CA GLU A 40 49.14 -9.90 70.96
C GLU A 40 48.87 -10.05 72.47
N SER A 41 49.72 -10.82 73.13
CA SER A 41 49.88 -10.78 74.58
C SER A 41 50.64 -9.53 74.99
N GLN A 42 50.17 -8.92 76.07
CA GLN A 42 50.54 -7.59 76.55
C GLN A 42 52.03 -7.44 76.86
N ASN A 43 52.66 -6.38 76.33
CA ASN A 43 53.50 -5.50 77.14
C ASN A 43 53.71 -4.12 76.49
N GLU A 44 53.42 -3.09 77.27
CA GLU A 44 53.23 -1.71 76.87
C GLU A 44 54.52 -0.99 76.43
N LYS A 45 54.44 -0.26 75.30
CA LYS A 45 55.10 1.05 75.11
C LYS A 45 54.10 1.99 74.42
N LYS A 46 53.76 3.11 75.07
CA LYS A 46 52.91 4.16 74.48
C LYS A 46 53.52 4.63 73.15
N PRO A 47 52.77 4.67 72.03
CA PRO A 47 53.33 5.09 70.75
C PRO A 47 53.72 6.57 70.81
N ASN A 48 54.90 6.90 70.30
CA ASN A 48 55.32 8.26 70.03
C ASN A 48 54.39 8.85 68.94
N ASP A 49 53.84 10.06 69.11
CA ASP A 49 52.80 10.62 68.23
C ASP A 49 53.17 10.58 66.73
N GLN A 50 54.47 10.67 66.40
CA GLN A 50 55.00 10.56 65.02
C GLN A 50 54.75 9.20 64.33
N SER A 51 54.80 8.06 65.04
CA SER A 51 54.60 6.74 64.40
C SER A 51 53.12 6.45 64.12
N LYS A 52 52.23 7.06 64.92
CA LYS A 52 50.79 6.94 64.76
C LYS A 52 50.31 7.77 63.57
N ASP A 53 50.90 8.95 63.35
CA ASP A 53 50.62 9.81 62.21
C ASP A 53 51.06 9.21 60.86
N GLU A 54 52.22 8.53 60.81
CA GLU A 54 52.65 7.81 59.61
C GLU A 54 51.74 6.62 59.28
N LEU A 55 51.31 5.87 60.30
CA LEU A 55 50.36 4.77 60.12
C LEU A 55 49.01 5.28 59.61
N LEU A 56 48.54 6.40 60.16
CA LEU A 56 47.30 7.06 59.74
C LEU A 56 47.40 7.59 58.30
N LYS A 57 48.57 8.09 57.90
CA LYS A 57 48.84 8.54 56.53
C LYS A 57 48.80 7.37 55.54
N LEU A 58 49.49 6.27 55.84
CA LEU A 58 49.46 5.07 55.01
C LEU A 58 48.04 4.49 54.89
N GLN A 59 47.27 4.54 55.98
CA GLN A 59 45.89 4.09 55.98
C GLN A 59 45.00 4.99 55.12
N ARG A 60 45.18 6.32 55.17
CA ARG A 60 44.49 7.27 54.30
C ARG A 60 44.84 7.05 52.81
N GLU A 61 46.10 6.80 52.50
CA GLU A 61 46.54 6.50 51.12
C GLU A 61 45.91 5.19 50.59
N LYS A 62 45.85 4.15 51.41
CA LYS A 62 45.13 2.91 51.07
C LYS A 62 43.65 3.14 50.86
N ILE A 63 42.99 3.89 51.76
CA ILE A 63 41.57 4.25 51.64
C ILE A 63 41.34 5.02 50.33
N ALA A 64 42.13 6.05 50.04
CA ALA A 64 42.00 6.84 48.81
C ALA A 64 42.18 5.98 47.54
N LYS A 65 43.12 5.01 47.56
CA LYS A 65 43.30 4.05 46.46
C LYS A 65 42.07 3.14 46.29
N TYR A 66 41.49 2.66 47.39
CA TYR A 66 40.28 1.84 47.35
C TYR A 66 39.08 2.66 46.87
N GLU A 67 38.90 3.88 47.35
CA GLU A 67 37.83 4.79 46.91
C GLU A 67 37.93 5.10 45.41
N SER A 68 39.14 5.38 44.90
CA SER A 68 39.36 5.60 43.46
C SER A 68 39.05 4.36 42.62
N THR A 69 39.48 3.18 43.09
CA THR A 69 39.17 1.90 42.42
C THR A 69 37.66 1.63 42.42
N LEU A 70 36.99 1.89 43.55
CA LEU A 70 35.55 1.73 43.70
C LEU A 70 34.77 2.68 42.78
N GLN A 71 35.20 3.94 42.66
CA GLN A 71 34.61 4.90 41.71
C GLN A 71 34.73 4.40 40.27
N LYS A 72 35.91 3.91 39.87
CA LYS A 72 36.13 3.38 38.52
C LYS A 72 35.25 2.16 38.23
N LEU A 73 35.23 1.17 39.12
CA LEU A 73 34.38 -0.02 38.98
C LEU A 73 32.87 0.34 38.95
N THR A 74 32.46 1.35 39.73
CA THR A 74 31.07 1.83 39.72
C THR A 74 30.70 2.46 38.38
N GLN A 75 31.63 3.20 37.77
CA GLN A 75 31.42 3.79 36.44
C GLN A 75 31.35 2.72 35.34
N GLU A 76 32.27 1.74 35.34
CA GLU A 76 32.25 0.61 34.41
C GLU A 76 30.94 -0.20 34.52
N LEU A 77 30.47 -0.47 35.75
CA LEU A 77 29.19 -1.15 35.99
C LEU A 77 27.99 -0.36 35.45
N LYS A 78 28.00 0.98 35.53
CA LYS A 78 26.95 1.83 34.94
C LYS A 78 26.93 1.73 33.42
N GLU A 79 28.10 1.76 32.78
CA GLU A 79 28.23 1.64 31.32
C GLU A 79 27.76 0.26 30.81
N GLU A 80 28.09 -0.81 31.53
CA GLU A 80 27.63 -2.16 31.18
C GLU A 80 26.11 -2.32 31.32
N ARG A 81 25.52 -1.75 32.39
CA ARG A 81 24.07 -1.71 32.58
C ARG A 81 23.37 -0.97 31.44
N GLU A 82 23.93 0.16 31.01
CA GLU A 82 23.40 0.94 29.89
C GLU A 82 23.46 0.14 28.57
N LYS A 83 24.57 -0.55 28.31
CA LYS A 83 24.71 -1.41 27.13
C LYS A 83 23.71 -2.58 27.13
N ASN A 84 23.47 -3.20 28.28
CA ASN A 84 22.49 -4.26 28.42
C ASN A 84 21.08 -3.74 28.14
N ARG A 85 20.72 -2.58 28.71
CA ARG A 85 19.44 -1.90 28.44
C ARG A 85 19.22 -1.67 26.94
N LEU A 86 20.21 -1.10 26.24
CA LEU A 86 20.12 -0.87 24.79
C LEU A 86 20.00 -2.18 23.97
N THR A 87 20.51 -3.29 24.51
CA THR A 87 20.39 -4.61 23.86
C THR A 87 19.00 -5.18 24.06
N GLU A 88 18.44 -5.05 25.26
CA GLU A 88 17.06 -5.43 25.57
C GLU A 88 16.06 -4.66 24.69
N GLU A 89 16.21 -3.34 24.57
CA GLU A 89 15.38 -2.52 23.68
C GLU A 89 15.42 -2.97 22.21
N LYS A 90 16.60 -3.38 21.71
CA LYS A 90 16.74 -3.93 20.35
C LYS A 90 16.05 -5.28 20.20
N ILE A 91 16.14 -6.15 21.21
CA ILE A 91 15.48 -7.45 21.21
C ILE A 91 13.96 -7.27 21.17
N GLU A 92 13.41 -6.39 22.01
CA GLU A 92 11.98 -6.07 22.04
C GLU A 92 11.50 -5.55 20.68
N LYS A 93 12.26 -4.65 20.06
CA LYS A 93 11.95 -4.14 18.71
C LYS A 93 11.95 -5.27 17.67
N LEU A 94 12.97 -6.13 17.64
CA LEU A 94 13.04 -7.26 16.71
C LEU A 94 11.93 -8.28 16.95
N GLN A 95 11.53 -8.50 18.21
CA GLN A 95 10.39 -9.34 18.55
C GLN A 95 9.08 -8.77 18.01
N GLN A 96 8.89 -7.45 18.08
CA GLN A 96 7.71 -6.80 17.49
C GLN A 96 7.71 -6.91 15.96
N GLU A 97 8.85 -6.61 15.31
CA GLU A 97 9.00 -6.77 13.86
C GLU A 97 8.71 -8.21 13.41
N LEU A 98 9.14 -9.21 14.18
CA LEU A 98 8.87 -10.62 13.90
C LEU A 98 7.37 -10.94 13.95
N LYS A 99 6.62 -10.39 14.93
CA LYS A 99 5.15 -10.56 15.02
C LYS A 99 4.46 -9.97 13.80
N ASP A 100 4.87 -8.77 13.40
CA ASP A 100 4.31 -8.06 12.26
C ASP A 100 4.58 -8.78 10.93
N VAL A 101 5.81 -9.29 10.74
CA VAL A 101 6.17 -10.09 9.56
C VAL A 101 5.37 -11.39 9.51
N LYS A 102 5.15 -12.07 10.65
CA LYS A 102 4.30 -13.26 10.72
C LYS A 102 2.87 -12.97 10.30
N LEU A 103 2.29 -11.85 10.76
CA LEU A 103 0.95 -11.43 10.36
C LEU A 103 0.86 -11.21 8.84
N LEU A 104 1.82 -10.49 8.26
CA LEU A 104 1.86 -10.23 6.81
C LEU A 104 2.02 -11.52 5.99
N ASP A 105 2.89 -12.45 6.41
CA ASP A 105 3.09 -13.73 5.74
C ASP A 105 1.87 -14.66 5.85
N ALA A 106 1.28 -14.77 7.05
CA ALA A 106 0.05 -15.51 7.28
C ALA A 106 -1.09 -14.96 6.40
N THR A 107 -1.20 -13.63 6.31
CA THR A 107 -2.20 -12.97 5.46
C THR A 107 -1.94 -13.25 3.99
N ARG A 108 -0.69 -13.20 3.52
CA ARG A 108 -0.30 -13.54 2.14
C ARG A 108 -0.51 -15.02 1.79
N LYS A 109 -0.53 -15.92 2.76
CA LYS A 109 -0.89 -17.34 2.58
C LYS A 109 -2.38 -17.62 2.80
N GLY A 110 -3.11 -16.63 3.33
CA GLY A 110 -4.54 -16.69 3.59
C GLY A 110 -4.86 -17.63 4.75
N LEU A 111 -3.99 -17.70 5.76
CA LEU A 111 -4.11 -18.63 6.89
C LEU A 111 -4.81 -17.94 8.06
N LEU A 112 -6.14 -18.01 8.11
CA LEU A 112 -6.96 -17.31 9.11
C LEU A 112 -6.52 -17.60 10.56
N PHE A 113 -6.22 -18.85 10.89
CA PHE A 113 -5.78 -19.23 12.24
C PHE A 113 -4.47 -18.53 12.64
N ASP A 114 -3.49 -18.50 11.74
CA ASP A 114 -2.19 -17.86 12.00
C ASP A 114 -2.32 -16.33 12.08
N ILE A 115 -3.26 -15.74 11.32
CA ILE A 115 -3.60 -14.31 11.41
C ILE A 115 -4.21 -13.99 12.78
N GLN A 116 -5.15 -14.82 13.24
CA GLN A 116 -5.80 -14.69 14.54
C GLN A 116 -4.76 -14.80 15.68
N ASP A 117 -3.89 -15.80 15.61
CA ASP A 117 -2.81 -15.99 16.59
C ASP A 117 -1.83 -14.80 16.59
N ALA A 118 -1.39 -14.33 15.42
CA ALA A 118 -0.48 -13.19 15.33
C ALA A 118 -1.07 -11.92 15.95
N ILE A 119 -2.34 -11.60 15.66
CA ILE A 119 -3.04 -10.44 16.24
C ILE A 119 -3.21 -10.60 17.76
N LYS A 120 -3.60 -11.79 18.23
CA LYS A 120 -3.69 -12.10 19.66
C LYS A 120 -2.35 -11.94 20.39
N ASN A 121 -1.24 -12.23 19.71
CA ASN A 121 0.12 -12.08 20.22
C ASN A 121 0.68 -10.64 20.09
N GLY A 122 -0.15 -9.67 19.69
CA GLY A 122 0.19 -8.25 19.65
C GLY A 122 0.87 -7.80 18.36
N ALA A 123 0.69 -8.50 17.24
CA ALA A 123 1.07 -7.97 15.94
C ALA A 123 0.25 -6.71 15.62
N ASN A 124 0.89 -5.71 15.03
CA ASN A 124 0.21 -4.50 14.59
C ASN A 124 -0.67 -4.82 13.38
N ILE A 125 -1.99 -4.77 13.55
CA ILE A 125 -2.97 -5.07 12.49
C ILE A 125 -2.85 -4.16 11.26
N ASN A 126 -2.27 -2.97 11.45
CA ASN A 126 -2.06 -1.95 10.42
C ASN A 126 -0.59 -1.85 9.98
N VAL A 127 0.24 -2.85 10.29
CA VAL A 127 1.63 -2.88 9.84
C VAL A 127 1.70 -2.86 8.31
N GLN A 128 2.73 -2.22 7.78
CA GLN A 128 3.01 -2.18 6.35
C GLN A 128 4.40 -2.75 6.08
N ASN A 129 4.51 -3.55 5.02
CA ASN A 129 5.82 -3.94 4.51
C ASN A 129 6.48 -2.76 3.74
N GLN A 130 7.68 -2.99 3.19
CA GLN A 130 8.43 -1.98 2.42
C GLN A 130 7.69 -1.41 1.19
N TYR A 131 6.66 -2.10 0.68
CA TYR A 131 5.83 -1.65 -0.45
C TYR A 131 4.57 -0.90 0.01
N GLY A 132 4.30 -0.85 1.31
CA GLY A 132 3.08 -0.28 1.87
C GLY A 132 1.92 -1.28 1.98
N ASP A 133 2.13 -2.58 1.76
CA ASP A 133 1.03 -3.55 1.86
C ASP A 133 0.65 -3.75 3.33
N SER A 134 -0.60 -3.45 3.68
CA SER A 134 -1.20 -3.83 4.96
C SER A 134 -1.81 -5.24 4.90
N PRO A 135 -2.05 -5.90 6.04
CA PRO A 135 -2.78 -7.17 6.08
C PRO A 135 -4.12 -7.09 5.34
N LEU A 136 -4.93 -6.04 5.58
CA LEU A 136 -6.23 -5.89 4.93
C LEU A 136 -6.11 -5.79 3.41
N LEU A 137 -5.11 -5.05 2.91
CA LEU A 137 -4.87 -4.92 1.48
C LEU A 137 -4.40 -6.25 0.87
N LEU A 138 -3.52 -6.99 1.55
CA LEU A 138 -3.09 -8.32 1.11
C LEU A 138 -4.27 -9.28 1.01
N ALA A 139 -5.16 -9.27 1.99
CA ALA A 139 -6.37 -10.09 2.00
C ALA A 139 -7.28 -9.79 0.78
N CYS A 140 -7.44 -8.51 0.44
CA CYS A 140 -8.17 -8.10 -0.76
C CYS A 140 -7.49 -8.54 -2.08
N ASN A 141 -6.16 -8.68 -2.08
CA ASN A 141 -5.39 -9.05 -3.28
C ASN A 141 -5.35 -10.56 -3.56
N GLN A 142 -5.67 -11.40 -2.57
CA GLN A 142 -5.60 -12.86 -2.71
C GLN A 142 -6.68 -13.48 -3.59
N ILE A 143 -7.64 -12.68 -4.01
CA ILE A 143 -8.88 -13.21 -4.53
C ILE A 143 -8.79 -13.30 -6.06
N PRO A 144 -8.86 -14.50 -6.67
CA PRO A 144 -8.59 -14.68 -8.10
C PRO A 144 -9.69 -14.07 -8.98
N ILE A 145 -9.28 -13.32 -10.01
CA ILE A 145 -10.16 -12.56 -10.93
C ILE A 145 -11.20 -13.45 -11.65
N TYR A 146 -10.96 -14.76 -11.72
CA TYR A 146 -11.79 -15.72 -12.43
C TYR A 146 -12.31 -16.77 -11.42
N GLN A 147 -13.62 -16.74 -11.17
CA GLN A 147 -14.47 -17.68 -10.43
C GLN A 147 -14.81 -17.34 -8.96
N GLU A 148 -16.12 -17.34 -8.67
CA GLU A 148 -16.72 -17.41 -7.32
C GLU A 148 -16.45 -18.78 -6.69
N THR A 149 -15.26 -18.95 -6.13
CA THR A 149 -14.81 -20.22 -5.54
C THR A 149 -14.76 -20.16 -4.02
N THR A 150 -14.59 -21.31 -3.38
CA THR A 150 -14.28 -21.47 -1.94
C THR A 150 -13.16 -20.54 -1.46
N ARG A 151 -12.21 -20.14 -2.33
CA ARG A 151 -11.16 -19.17 -2.01
C ARG A 151 -11.71 -17.78 -1.68
N ASN A 152 -12.80 -17.34 -2.33
CA ASN A 152 -13.42 -16.04 -2.07
C ASN A 152 -14.06 -16.01 -0.68
N LYS A 153 -14.69 -17.12 -0.25
CA LYS A 153 -15.22 -17.25 1.10
C LYS A 153 -14.11 -17.18 2.15
N LYS A 154 -12.95 -17.77 1.89
CA LYS A 154 -11.80 -17.73 2.80
C LYS A 154 -11.24 -16.30 2.92
N ALA A 155 -11.06 -15.63 1.78
CA ALA A 155 -10.56 -14.25 1.77
C ALA A 155 -11.54 -13.28 2.45
N MET A 156 -12.85 -13.42 2.21
CA MET A 156 -13.86 -12.62 2.90
C MET A 156 -13.79 -12.78 4.42
N LYS A 157 -13.68 -14.01 4.94
CA LYS A 157 -13.52 -14.23 6.38
C LYS A 157 -12.29 -13.54 6.97
N ILE A 158 -11.21 -13.43 6.19
CA ILE A 158 -9.99 -12.72 6.61
C ILE A 158 -10.24 -11.21 6.60
N ILE A 159 -10.87 -10.68 5.55
CA ILE A 159 -11.25 -9.26 5.46
C ILE A 159 -12.15 -8.88 6.64
N GLU A 160 -13.20 -9.64 6.87
CA GLU A 160 -14.15 -9.46 7.99
C GLU A 160 -13.40 -9.42 9.32
N TYR A 161 -12.62 -10.47 9.60
CA TYR A 161 -11.85 -10.55 10.86
C TYR A 161 -10.89 -9.36 11.03
N LEU A 162 -10.17 -8.96 9.99
CA LEU A 162 -9.22 -7.84 10.08
C LEU A 162 -9.94 -6.52 10.37
N VAL A 163 -11.04 -6.23 9.68
CA VAL A 163 -11.82 -4.99 9.88
C VAL A 163 -12.46 -4.97 11.27
N GLU A 164 -13.07 -6.07 11.71
CA GLU A 164 -13.66 -6.20 13.06
C GLU A 164 -12.64 -6.01 14.19
N ASN A 165 -11.36 -6.28 13.93
CA ASN A 165 -10.27 -6.11 14.89
C ASN A 165 -9.49 -4.78 14.72
N GLY A 166 -10.04 -3.82 13.98
CA GLY A 166 -9.50 -2.45 13.90
C GLY A 166 -8.48 -2.23 12.78
N ALA A 167 -8.50 -3.03 11.72
CA ALA A 167 -7.79 -2.68 10.50
C ALA A 167 -8.34 -1.38 9.91
N ASP A 168 -7.45 -0.45 9.57
CA ASP A 168 -7.76 0.78 8.87
C ASP A 168 -8.15 0.44 7.42
N VAL A 169 -9.45 0.57 7.12
CA VAL A 169 -10.07 0.28 5.82
C VAL A 169 -9.48 1.09 4.67
N ASP A 170 -8.83 2.21 4.99
CA ASP A 170 -8.27 3.17 4.05
C ASP A 170 -6.74 3.25 4.11
N LYS A 171 -6.10 2.30 4.80
CA LYS A 171 -4.64 2.17 4.89
C LYS A 171 -4.05 1.94 3.50
N ALA A 172 -3.48 3.00 2.92
CA ALA A 172 -2.99 3.00 1.57
C ALA A 172 -1.51 2.55 1.46
N MET A 173 -1.18 1.91 0.34
CA MET A 173 0.20 1.63 -0.07
C MET A 173 0.96 2.93 -0.38
N ASN A 174 2.27 2.82 -0.64
CA ASN A 174 3.13 3.95 -1.01
C ASN A 174 2.65 4.70 -2.27
N ASN A 175 1.90 4.04 -3.16
CA ASN A 175 1.30 4.66 -4.36
C ASN A 175 -0.13 5.19 -4.15
N GLY A 176 -0.64 5.23 -2.92
CA GLY A 176 -1.99 5.68 -2.59
C GLY A 176 -3.09 4.62 -2.81
N LYS A 177 -2.75 3.41 -3.24
CA LYS A 177 -3.74 2.33 -3.44
C LYS A 177 -4.27 1.81 -2.10
N THR A 178 -5.59 1.82 -1.94
CA THR A 178 -6.30 1.33 -0.73
C THR A 178 -6.86 -0.08 -0.94
N PRO A 179 -7.31 -0.77 0.12
CA PRO A 179 -8.07 -2.03 0.00
C PRO A 179 -9.24 -1.94 -0.99
N LEU A 180 -10.00 -0.83 -0.99
CA LEU A 180 -11.14 -0.63 -1.90
C LEU A 180 -10.70 -0.62 -3.37
N HIS A 181 -9.56 0.02 -3.70
CA HIS A 181 -9.01 -0.04 -5.06
C HIS A 181 -8.67 -1.47 -5.50
N VAL A 182 -8.13 -2.28 -4.59
CA VAL A 182 -7.84 -3.70 -4.87
C VAL A 182 -9.13 -4.48 -5.11
N ALA A 183 -10.14 -4.30 -4.26
CA ALA A 183 -11.44 -4.96 -4.39
C ALA A 183 -12.15 -4.58 -5.70
N CYS A 184 -12.16 -3.30 -6.07
CA CYS A 184 -12.73 -2.81 -7.33
C CYS A 184 -11.94 -3.31 -8.54
N GLY A 185 -10.62 -3.45 -8.41
CA GLY A 185 -9.73 -4.02 -9.40
C GLY A 185 -9.88 -5.56 -9.57
N GLY A 186 -10.49 -6.22 -8.60
CA GLY A 186 -10.80 -7.65 -8.61
C GLY A 186 -12.25 -7.95 -9.01
N GLY A 187 -12.69 -9.19 -8.82
CA GLY A 187 -14.05 -9.65 -9.12
C GLY A 187 -15.04 -9.59 -7.95
N PHE A 188 -14.76 -8.86 -6.87
CA PHE A 188 -15.41 -9.11 -5.56
C PHE A 188 -16.34 -8.00 -5.13
N LEU A 189 -17.58 -8.06 -5.63
CA LEU A 189 -18.63 -7.15 -5.18
C LEU A 189 -18.81 -7.22 -3.65
N THR A 190 -18.76 -8.41 -3.05
CA THR A 190 -18.92 -8.56 -1.59
C THR A 190 -17.85 -7.81 -0.79
N ALA A 191 -16.59 -7.85 -1.22
CA ALA A 191 -15.52 -7.10 -0.56
C ALA A 191 -15.70 -5.59 -0.75
N VAL A 192 -16.12 -5.14 -1.95
CA VAL A 192 -16.45 -3.73 -2.20
C VAL A 192 -17.54 -3.27 -1.24
N LYS A 193 -18.65 -4.01 -1.15
CA LYS A 193 -19.77 -3.69 -0.26
C LYS A 193 -19.32 -3.60 1.19
N TYR A 194 -18.66 -4.65 1.68
CA TYR A 194 -18.22 -4.73 3.06
C TYR A 194 -17.26 -3.57 3.43
N LEU A 195 -16.28 -3.25 2.57
CA LEU A 195 -15.36 -2.15 2.84
C LEU A 195 -16.05 -0.78 2.88
N VAL A 196 -16.99 -0.52 1.96
CA VAL A 196 -17.75 0.74 1.92
C VAL A 196 -18.68 0.86 3.14
N GLU A 197 -19.36 -0.22 3.53
CA GLU A 197 -20.20 -0.28 4.73
C GLU A 197 -19.40 -0.01 6.02
N HIS A 198 -18.08 -0.31 6.01
CA HIS A 198 -17.16 -0.04 7.13
C HIS A 198 -16.35 1.26 6.95
N GLY A 199 -16.81 2.15 6.07
CA GLY A 199 -16.31 3.54 5.99
C GLY A 199 -15.13 3.77 5.06
N ALA A 200 -14.84 2.87 4.12
CA ALA A 200 -13.84 3.14 3.08
C ALA A 200 -14.25 4.33 2.21
N ASP A 201 -13.34 5.28 1.99
CA ASP A 201 -13.57 6.43 1.13
C ASP A 201 -13.64 6.01 -0.36
N VAL A 202 -14.86 6.02 -0.89
CA VAL A 202 -15.19 5.67 -2.29
C VAL A 202 -14.52 6.57 -3.32
N ASN A 203 -14.06 7.76 -2.93
CA ASN A 203 -13.44 8.75 -3.80
C ASN A 203 -11.94 8.93 -3.55
N LYS A 204 -11.36 8.16 -2.62
CA LYS A 204 -9.93 8.22 -2.32
C LYS A 204 -9.12 7.94 -3.59
N ALA A 205 -8.25 8.87 -3.96
CA ALA A 205 -7.46 8.74 -5.18
C ALA A 205 -6.07 8.15 -4.89
N MET A 206 -5.60 7.27 -5.77
CA MET A 206 -4.19 6.88 -5.81
C MET A 206 -3.29 8.08 -6.17
N ASN A 207 -1.97 7.92 -6.06
CA ASN A 207 -1.00 8.97 -6.41
C ASN A 207 -1.07 9.39 -7.88
N ASN A 208 -1.63 8.57 -8.77
CA ASN A 208 -1.88 8.92 -10.17
C ASN A 208 -3.28 9.53 -10.41
N GLY A 209 -4.07 9.76 -9.36
CA GLY A 209 -5.40 10.35 -9.42
C GLY A 209 -6.54 9.35 -9.65
N LYS A 210 -6.25 8.08 -9.96
CA LYS A 210 -7.31 7.08 -10.21
C LYS A 210 -8.06 6.75 -8.92
N THR A 211 -9.38 6.78 -8.99
CA THR A 211 -10.30 6.36 -7.91
C THR A 211 -10.67 4.87 -8.02
N PRO A 212 -11.34 4.30 -7.00
CA PRO A 212 -11.93 2.97 -7.11
C PRO A 212 -12.90 2.84 -8.31
N LEU A 213 -13.69 3.88 -8.60
CA LEU A 213 -14.61 3.90 -9.73
C LEU A 213 -13.88 3.84 -11.08
N ASN A 214 -12.79 4.60 -11.27
CA ASN A 214 -11.96 4.52 -12.49
C ASN A 214 -11.45 3.09 -12.73
N LEU A 215 -11.00 2.39 -11.67
CA LEU A 215 -10.52 1.01 -11.77
C LEU A 215 -11.65 0.03 -12.08
N ALA A 216 -12.82 0.19 -11.46
CA ALA A 216 -13.98 -0.64 -11.76
C ALA A 216 -14.34 -0.53 -13.25
N CYS A 217 -14.47 0.68 -13.78
CA CYS A 217 -14.86 0.93 -15.17
C CYS A 217 -13.84 0.45 -16.21
N GLY A 218 -12.53 0.51 -15.90
CA GLY A 218 -11.46 0.24 -16.87
C GLY A 218 -11.06 -1.22 -17.07
N LEU A 219 -11.64 -2.16 -16.32
CA LEU A 219 -11.25 -3.57 -16.38
C LEU A 219 -12.18 -4.39 -17.25
N LYS A 220 -11.60 -5.23 -18.12
CA LYS A 220 -12.31 -6.03 -19.12
C LYS A 220 -13.40 -6.97 -18.55
N ASN A 221 -13.29 -7.40 -17.29
CA ASN A 221 -14.24 -8.33 -16.66
C ASN A 221 -14.97 -7.74 -15.45
N THR A 222 -15.11 -6.42 -15.38
CA THR A 222 -15.93 -5.80 -14.32
C THR A 222 -17.42 -6.01 -14.59
N GLY A 223 -18.15 -6.46 -13.58
CA GLY A 223 -19.61 -6.45 -13.58
C GLY A 223 -20.18 -5.06 -13.25
N LEU A 224 -21.24 -4.68 -13.96
CA LEU A 224 -22.01 -3.43 -13.78
C LEU A 224 -22.34 -3.17 -12.30
N TYR A 225 -22.71 -4.20 -11.55
CA TYR A 225 -23.10 -4.10 -10.13
C TYR A 225 -22.06 -3.41 -9.23
N LYS A 226 -20.75 -3.55 -9.51
CA LYS A 226 -19.72 -2.83 -8.75
C LYS A 226 -19.76 -1.33 -9.01
N VAL A 227 -19.95 -0.94 -10.27
CA VAL A 227 -20.07 0.46 -10.67
C VAL A 227 -21.32 1.06 -10.05
N GLN A 228 -22.46 0.35 -10.15
CA GLN A 228 -23.73 0.79 -9.57
C GLN A 228 -23.59 1.06 -8.08
N TYR A 229 -23.08 0.08 -7.34
CA TYR A 229 -22.91 0.20 -5.91
C TYR A 229 -21.99 1.37 -5.51
N LEU A 230 -20.86 1.57 -6.20
CA LEU A 230 -19.97 2.70 -5.92
C LEU A 230 -20.66 4.05 -6.16
N VAL A 231 -21.37 4.20 -7.27
CA VAL A 231 -22.08 5.45 -7.62
C VAL A 231 -23.23 5.72 -6.65
N GLU A 232 -23.99 4.70 -6.27
CA GLU A 232 -25.05 4.79 -5.24
C GLU A 232 -24.50 5.24 -3.88
N HIS A 233 -23.23 4.96 -3.59
CA HIS A 233 -22.54 5.35 -2.35
C HIS A 233 -21.66 6.61 -2.52
N GLY A 234 -21.91 7.40 -3.58
CA GLY A 234 -21.33 8.73 -3.73
C GLY A 234 -19.99 8.80 -4.48
N ALA A 235 -19.62 7.77 -5.24
CA ALA A 235 -18.47 7.85 -6.13
C ALA A 235 -18.70 8.91 -7.23
N ASP A 236 -17.72 9.81 -7.40
CA ASP A 236 -17.77 10.89 -8.38
C ASP A 236 -17.55 10.35 -9.80
N VAL A 237 -18.62 10.30 -10.60
CA VAL A 237 -18.65 9.81 -11.98
C VAL A 237 -17.80 10.65 -12.95
N ASN A 238 -17.41 11.86 -12.56
CA ASN A 238 -16.63 12.79 -13.37
C ASN A 238 -15.19 12.97 -12.85
N LYS A 239 -14.79 12.27 -11.79
CA LYS A 239 -13.45 12.41 -11.22
C LYS A 239 -12.37 12.00 -12.23
N GLU A 240 -11.46 12.93 -12.48
CA GLU A 240 -10.33 12.72 -13.38
C GLU A 240 -9.10 12.24 -12.62
N ASP A 241 -8.37 11.32 -13.25
CA ASP A 241 -6.99 11.03 -12.85
C ASP A 241 -6.00 12.09 -13.38
N LYS A 242 -4.71 11.92 -13.12
CA LYS A 242 -3.68 12.90 -13.54
C LYS A 242 -3.53 13.02 -15.06
N ASP A 243 -4.01 12.06 -15.84
CA ASP A 243 -4.00 12.07 -17.29
C ASP A 243 -5.33 12.61 -17.87
N GLY A 244 -6.25 13.07 -17.02
CA GLY A 244 -7.58 13.52 -17.40
C GLY A 244 -8.54 12.37 -17.71
N ILE A 245 -8.23 11.14 -17.27
CA ILE A 245 -9.09 9.97 -17.53
C ILE A 245 -10.27 9.97 -16.56
N THR A 246 -11.48 10.05 -17.09
CA THR A 246 -12.74 9.87 -16.36
C THR A 246 -13.17 8.40 -16.29
N PRO A 247 -14.10 8.02 -15.38
CA PRO A 247 -14.74 6.71 -15.39
C PRO A 247 -15.39 6.37 -16.74
N LEU A 248 -16.06 7.33 -17.37
CA LEU A 248 -16.70 7.16 -18.67
C LEU A 248 -15.69 6.86 -19.79
N TYR A 249 -14.55 7.58 -19.80
CA TYR A 249 -13.46 7.29 -20.73
C TYR A 249 -12.90 5.88 -20.50
N ALA A 250 -12.66 5.50 -19.25
CA ALA A 250 -12.15 4.17 -18.90
C ALA A 250 -13.12 3.05 -19.35
N ALA A 251 -14.42 3.22 -19.15
CA ALA A 251 -15.45 2.29 -19.63
C ALA A 251 -15.51 2.20 -21.16
N SER A 252 -15.30 3.32 -21.86
CA SER A 252 -15.24 3.39 -23.32
C SER A 252 -14.03 2.62 -23.88
N VAL A 253 -12.87 2.74 -23.24
CA VAL A 253 -11.67 1.94 -23.56
C VAL A 253 -11.90 0.46 -23.30
N ALA A 254 -12.58 0.12 -22.20
CA ALA A 254 -12.88 -1.25 -21.81
C ALA A 254 -14.05 -1.89 -22.62
N ARG A 255 -14.76 -1.08 -23.42
CA ARG A 255 -15.88 -1.48 -24.30
C ARG A 255 -17.12 -1.96 -23.53
N HIS A 256 -17.42 -1.33 -22.40
CA HIS A 256 -18.53 -1.71 -21.54
C HIS A 256 -19.76 -0.83 -21.76
N LEU A 257 -20.55 -1.14 -22.80
CA LEU A 257 -21.74 -0.35 -23.16
C LEU A 257 -22.69 -0.14 -21.98
N GLU A 258 -22.98 -1.16 -21.19
CA GLU A 258 -23.91 -1.04 -20.05
C GLU A 258 -23.36 -0.17 -18.91
N ILE A 259 -22.04 -0.16 -18.70
CA ILE A 259 -21.39 0.76 -17.76
C ILE A 259 -21.42 2.20 -18.31
N ILE A 260 -21.18 2.37 -19.60
CA ILE A 260 -21.26 3.67 -20.28
C ILE A 260 -22.67 4.26 -20.13
N LYS A 261 -23.71 3.47 -20.43
CA LYS A 261 -25.11 3.88 -20.26
C LYS A 261 -25.38 4.35 -18.85
N TYR A 262 -25.06 3.51 -17.87
CA TYR A 262 -25.27 3.81 -16.46
C TYR A 262 -24.54 5.08 -16.01
N LEU A 263 -23.28 5.27 -16.39
CA LEU A 263 -22.52 6.47 -16.03
C LEU A 263 -23.14 7.75 -16.63
N VAL A 264 -23.58 7.70 -17.90
CA VAL A 264 -24.22 8.85 -18.55
C VAL A 264 -25.57 9.18 -17.90
N GLU A 265 -26.38 8.16 -17.58
CA GLU A 265 -27.62 8.32 -16.82
C GLU A 265 -27.40 8.98 -15.44
N HIS A 266 -26.21 8.81 -14.86
CA HIS A 266 -25.80 9.38 -13.58
C HIS A 266 -24.96 10.66 -13.71
N GLY A 267 -24.99 11.31 -14.89
CA GLY A 267 -24.42 12.64 -15.08
C GLY A 267 -22.93 12.68 -15.46
N ALA A 268 -22.39 11.58 -16.00
CA ALA A 268 -21.05 11.61 -16.58
C ALA A 268 -20.99 12.53 -17.81
N ASP A 269 -19.98 13.39 -17.88
CA ASP A 269 -19.74 14.30 -19.00
C ASP A 269 -19.22 13.52 -20.22
N VAL A 270 -20.11 13.29 -21.19
CA VAL A 270 -19.84 12.60 -22.46
C VAL A 270 -18.74 13.25 -23.31
N ASN A 271 -18.45 14.53 -23.06
CA ASN A 271 -17.49 15.32 -23.81
C ASN A 271 -16.17 15.54 -23.07
N LYS A 272 -16.04 15.07 -21.83
CA LYS A 272 -14.81 15.25 -21.06
C LYS A 272 -13.67 14.44 -21.66
N ALA A 273 -12.65 15.14 -22.14
CA ALA A 273 -11.50 14.55 -22.81
C ALA A 273 -10.30 14.45 -21.88
N THR A 274 -9.43 13.48 -22.16
CA THR A 274 -8.13 13.35 -21.48
C THR A 274 -7.24 14.56 -21.72
N ASN A 275 -6.11 14.61 -21.02
CA ASN A 275 -5.08 15.61 -21.25
C ASN A 275 -4.60 15.62 -22.70
N GLU A 276 -4.69 14.51 -23.45
CA GLU A 276 -4.33 14.43 -24.88
C GLU A 276 -5.47 14.83 -25.83
N GLY A 277 -6.60 15.29 -25.28
CA GLY A 277 -7.78 15.68 -26.04
C GLY A 277 -8.63 14.50 -26.51
N TRP A 278 -8.41 13.29 -25.98
CA TRP A 278 -9.18 12.11 -26.40
C TRP A 278 -10.50 12.08 -25.62
N SER A 279 -11.61 12.32 -26.31
CA SER A 279 -12.96 12.16 -25.75
C SER A 279 -13.37 10.68 -25.68
N PRO A 280 -14.42 10.33 -24.89
CA PRO A 280 -15.03 9.00 -24.92
C PRO A 280 -15.41 8.56 -26.34
N LEU A 281 -15.99 9.48 -27.13
CA LEU A 281 -16.34 9.20 -28.53
C LEU A 281 -15.10 8.97 -29.39
N PHE A 282 -14.05 9.77 -29.24
CA PHE A 282 -12.80 9.60 -30.01
C PHE A 282 -12.20 8.21 -29.78
N VAL A 283 -12.09 7.78 -28.52
CA VAL A 283 -11.50 6.47 -28.23
C VAL A 283 -12.41 5.30 -28.63
N ALA A 284 -13.74 5.45 -28.48
CA ALA A 284 -14.70 4.47 -28.98
C ALA A 284 -14.62 4.32 -30.51
N ALA A 285 -14.60 5.43 -31.25
CA ALA A 285 -14.49 5.46 -32.70
C ALA A 285 -13.17 4.84 -33.20
N ARG A 286 -12.06 5.11 -32.51
CA ARG A 286 -10.75 4.51 -32.81
C ARG A 286 -10.75 2.99 -32.58
N ILE A 287 -11.33 2.52 -31.49
CA ILE A 287 -11.39 1.08 -31.19
C ILE A 287 -12.34 0.35 -32.15
N ALA A 288 -13.48 0.97 -32.47
CA ALA A 288 -14.46 0.45 -33.41
C ALA A 288 -13.92 0.38 -34.85
N ALA A 289 -12.91 1.18 -35.17
CA ALA A 289 -12.25 1.15 -36.48
C ALA A 289 -11.62 -0.23 -36.79
N ASP A 290 -11.10 -0.92 -35.76
CA ASP A 290 -10.31 -2.16 -35.94
C ASP A 290 -11.14 -3.44 -35.73
N ARG A 291 -12.35 -3.37 -35.17
CA ARG A 291 -13.15 -4.55 -34.80
C ARG A 291 -14.64 -4.33 -34.99
N MET A 292 -15.32 -5.35 -35.53
CA MET A 292 -16.78 -5.38 -35.60
C MET A 292 -17.39 -5.44 -34.18
N GLY A 293 -18.45 -4.69 -33.93
CA GLY A 293 -19.26 -4.77 -32.69
C GLY A 293 -19.17 -3.57 -31.72
N ASP A 294 -18.31 -2.58 -31.96
CA ASP A 294 -18.22 -1.37 -31.10
C ASP A 294 -19.02 -0.16 -31.62
N LEU A 295 -19.76 -0.35 -32.73
CA LEU A 295 -20.62 0.68 -33.29
C LEU A 295 -21.69 1.13 -32.29
N ASP A 296 -22.19 0.24 -31.43
CA ASP A 296 -23.25 0.58 -30.48
C ASP A 296 -22.79 1.58 -29.41
N ILE A 297 -21.51 1.54 -29.02
CA ILE A 297 -20.93 2.53 -28.11
C ILE A 297 -20.82 3.89 -28.82
N VAL A 298 -20.36 3.91 -30.07
CA VAL A 298 -20.28 5.13 -30.87
C VAL A 298 -21.66 5.76 -31.05
N LYS A 299 -22.66 4.94 -31.42
CA LYS A 299 -24.05 5.36 -31.57
C LYS A 299 -24.58 5.97 -30.29
N TYR A 300 -24.47 5.23 -29.19
CA TYR A 300 -24.96 5.69 -27.90
C TYR A 300 -24.31 7.02 -27.50
N LEU A 301 -22.99 7.15 -27.59
CA LEU A 301 -22.31 8.39 -27.21
C LEU A 301 -22.76 9.59 -28.06
N VAL A 302 -22.92 9.41 -29.37
CA VAL A 302 -23.43 10.47 -30.27
C VAL A 302 -24.87 10.85 -29.93
N GLU A 303 -25.74 9.86 -29.69
CA GLU A 303 -27.12 10.08 -29.26
C GLU A 303 -27.22 10.82 -27.92
N GLN A 304 -26.24 10.63 -27.02
CA GLN A 304 -26.14 11.34 -25.75
C GLN A 304 -25.43 12.71 -25.86
N GLY A 305 -25.18 13.20 -27.08
CA GLY A 305 -24.64 14.55 -27.30
C GLY A 305 -23.11 14.66 -27.24
N ALA A 306 -22.39 13.57 -27.49
CA ALA A 306 -20.95 13.66 -27.72
C ALA A 306 -20.64 14.49 -28.98
N ASP A 307 -19.69 15.40 -28.86
CA ASP A 307 -19.21 16.24 -29.96
C ASP A 307 -18.47 15.38 -30.99
N ILE A 308 -19.17 15.14 -32.08
CA ILE A 308 -18.73 14.29 -33.20
C ILE A 308 -17.46 14.81 -33.89
N ASN A 309 -17.15 16.10 -33.73
CA ASN A 309 -16.02 16.77 -34.34
C ASN A 309 -14.92 17.12 -33.33
N LYS A 310 -15.05 16.69 -32.07
CA LYS A 310 -14.05 16.96 -31.03
C LYS A 310 -12.71 16.33 -31.39
N ALA A 311 -11.75 17.18 -31.69
CA ALA A 311 -10.42 16.75 -32.11
C ALA A 311 -9.47 16.54 -30.92
N ASP A 312 -8.55 15.59 -31.07
CA ASP A 312 -7.43 15.42 -30.14
C ASP A 312 -6.41 16.57 -30.25
N LYS A 313 -5.37 16.54 -29.41
CA LYS A 313 -4.28 17.53 -29.47
C LYS A 313 -3.58 17.59 -30.83
N SER A 314 -3.63 16.56 -31.66
CA SER A 314 -3.05 16.53 -33.00
C SER A 314 -4.02 17.04 -34.07
N GLY A 315 -5.24 17.42 -33.70
CA GLY A 315 -6.28 17.85 -34.62
C GLY A 315 -7.05 16.70 -35.29
N ARG A 316 -6.83 15.45 -34.86
CA ARG A 316 -7.53 14.29 -35.41
C ARG A 316 -8.92 14.19 -34.80
N THR A 317 -9.92 13.97 -35.65
CA THR A 317 -11.33 13.78 -35.28
C THR A 317 -11.67 12.30 -35.11
N PRO A 318 -12.82 11.96 -34.49
CA PRO A 318 -13.35 10.59 -34.50
C PRO A 318 -13.43 10.00 -35.92
N LEU A 319 -13.91 10.78 -36.90
CA LEU A 319 -13.97 10.36 -38.30
C LEU A 319 -12.57 10.05 -38.86
N SER A 320 -11.58 10.92 -38.62
CA SER A 320 -10.21 10.73 -39.10
C SER A 320 -9.58 9.44 -38.58
N VAL A 321 -9.77 9.10 -37.30
CA VAL A 321 -9.22 7.86 -36.73
C VAL A 321 -9.99 6.61 -37.15
N THR A 322 -11.29 6.71 -37.43
CA THR A 322 -12.05 5.59 -37.98
C THR A 322 -11.70 5.31 -39.45
N SER A 323 -11.46 6.36 -40.24
CA SER A 323 -10.96 6.23 -41.62
C SER A 323 -9.61 5.52 -41.73
N ASP A 324 -8.82 5.49 -40.66
CA ASP A 324 -7.55 4.75 -40.60
C ASP A 324 -7.75 3.23 -40.42
N GLY A 325 -8.82 2.80 -39.75
CA GLY A 325 -9.09 1.37 -39.47
C GLY A 325 -10.02 0.69 -40.49
N GLY A 326 -10.75 1.46 -41.30
CA GLY A 326 -11.53 0.93 -42.43
C GLY A 326 -12.94 0.43 -42.10
N ASN A 327 -13.46 0.67 -40.90
CA ASN A 327 -14.83 0.27 -40.54
C ASN A 327 -15.87 1.21 -41.16
N LEU A 328 -16.39 0.82 -42.33
CA LEU A 328 -17.35 1.60 -43.10
C LEU A 328 -18.65 1.92 -42.36
N ASP A 329 -19.15 1.05 -41.48
CA ASP A 329 -20.42 1.28 -40.79
C ASP A 329 -20.32 2.41 -39.77
N VAL A 330 -19.19 2.49 -39.05
CA VAL A 330 -18.90 3.60 -38.13
C VAL A 330 -18.72 4.90 -38.93
N ILE A 331 -18.03 4.85 -40.07
CA ILE A 331 -17.82 6.02 -40.93
C ILE A 331 -19.15 6.55 -41.46
N LYS A 332 -20.01 5.67 -42.00
CA LYS A 332 -21.35 6.04 -42.47
C LYS A 332 -22.14 6.73 -41.37
N PHE A 333 -22.19 6.10 -40.19
CA PHE A 333 -22.89 6.66 -39.05
C PHE A 333 -22.35 8.04 -38.67
N LEU A 334 -21.03 8.20 -38.55
CA LEU A 334 -20.43 9.49 -38.19
C LEU A 334 -20.73 10.58 -39.23
N VAL A 335 -20.63 10.28 -40.52
CA VAL A 335 -20.92 11.23 -41.60
C VAL A 335 -22.39 11.62 -41.62
N GLU A 336 -23.30 10.66 -41.44
CA GLU A 336 -24.75 10.90 -41.38
C GLU A 336 -25.15 11.78 -40.18
N HIS A 337 -24.35 11.78 -39.11
CA HIS A 337 -24.57 12.59 -37.90
C HIS A 337 -23.74 13.89 -37.87
N GLY A 338 -23.18 14.31 -39.01
CA GLY A 338 -22.57 15.63 -39.16
C GLY A 338 -21.07 15.70 -38.84
N ALA A 339 -20.35 14.57 -38.91
CA ALA A 339 -18.89 14.61 -38.88
C ALA A 339 -18.33 15.40 -40.09
N ASP A 340 -17.37 16.28 -39.83
CA ASP A 340 -16.69 17.09 -40.85
C ASP A 340 -15.74 16.20 -41.66
N ILE A 341 -16.21 15.80 -42.84
CA ILE A 341 -15.49 14.94 -43.79
C ILE A 341 -14.18 15.54 -44.31
N ASN A 342 -13.98 16.86 -44.17
CA ASN A 342 -12.82 17.58 -44.68
C ASN A 342 -11.94 18.16 -43.57
N LYS A 343 -12.21 17.84 -42.29
CA LYS A 343 -11.41 18.35 -41.19
C LYS A 343 -9.98 17.80 -41.24
N ALA A 344 -9.04 18.66 -41.59
CA ALA A 344 -7.63 18.32 -41.58
C ALA A 344 -7.03 18.35 -40.17
N ASP A 345 -6.16 17.39 -39.87
CA ASP A 345 -5.33 17.41 -38.66
C ASP A 345 -4.20 18.44 -38.76
N LYS A 346 -3.37 18.58 -37.72
CA LYS A 346 -2.25 19.54 -37.69
C LYS A 346 -1.16 19.25 -38.74
N SER A 347 -1.16 18.05 -39.33
CA SER A 347 -0.27 17.67 -40.43
C SER A 347 -0.92 17.84 -41.80
N GLY A 348 -2.14 18.41 -41.87
CA GLY A 348 -2.87 18.62 -43.10
C GLY A 348 -3.59 17.37 -43.62
N ARG A 349 -3.66 16.28 -42.84
CA ARG A 349 -4.30 15.04 -43.28
C ARG A 349 -5.80 15.10 -43.04
N THR A 350 -6.59 14.93 -44.10
CA THR A 350 -8.06 14.77 -44.05
C THR A 350 -8.42 13.29 -43.82
N PRO A 351 -9.66 12.97 -43.37
CA PRO A 351 -10.14 11.59 -43.29
C PRO A 351 -9.94 10.80 -44.59
N LEU A 352 -10.16 11.43 -45.75
CA LEU A 352 -9.93 10.82 -47.06
C LEU A 352 -8.45 10.48 -47.29
N SER A 353 -7.53 11.42 -47.02
CA SER A 353 -6.09 11.17 -47.18
C SER A 353 -5.57 10.05 -46.27
N VAL A 354 -6.14 9.92 -45.07
CA VAL A 354 -5.80 8.85 -44.12
C VAL A 354 -6.29 7.50 -44.65
N ALA A 355 -7.54 7.42 -45.13
CA ALA A 355 -8.08 6.21 -45.75
C ALA A 355 -7.23 5.74 -46.94
N TYR A 356 -6.77 6.69 -47.78
CA TYR A 356 -5.85 6.41 -48.88
C TYR A 356 -4.51 5.83 -48.41
N SER A 357 -3.91 6.36 -47.34
CA SER A 357 -2.60 5.90 -46.85
C SER A 357 -2.59 4.43 -46.41
N ARG A 358 -3.75 3.88 -46.01
CA ARG A 358 -3.92 2.48 -45.58
C ARG A 358 -4.27 1.51 -46.72
N THR A 359 -4.67 2.02 -47.89
CA THR A 359 -4.89 1.18 -49.09
C THR A 359 -3.59 0.62 -49.68
N TYR A 360 -2.44 1.20 -49.32
CA TYR A 360 -1.11 0.75 -49.70
C TYR A 360 -0.39 0.20 -48.44
N PRO A 361 -0.45 -1.12 -48.11
CA PRO A 361 -0.53 -2.27 -49.00
C PRO A 361 -1.73 -3.21 -48.70
N ASP A 362 -2.62 -3.39 -49.68
CA ASP A 362 -3.49 -4.57 -49.86
C ASP A 362 -4.58 -4.85 -48.79
N THR A 363 -5.22 -3.81 -48.24
CA THR A 363 -6.46 -3.97 -47.46
C THR A 363 -7.69 -3.58 -48.29
N SER A 364 -8.46 -4.58 -48.75
CA SER A 364 -9.67 -4.36 -49.56
C SER A 364 -10.71 -3.47 -48.86
N PHE A 365 -10.82 -3.55 -47.54
CA PHE A 365 -11.79 -2.82 -46.72
C PHE A 365 -11.66 -1.29 -46.79
N ASN A 366 -10.46 -0.74 -47.00
CA ASN A 366 -10.29 0.72 -47.09
C ASN A 366 -10.75 1.29 -48.45
N ARG A 367 -10.90 0.48 -49.50
CA ARG A 367 -11.40 0.96 -50.79
C ARG A 367 -12.85 1.42 -50.71
N ASP A 368 -13.69 0.70 -49.97
CA ASP A 368 -15.09 1.07 -49.78
C ASP A 368 -15.23 2.36 -48.96
N VAL A 369 -14.32 2.57 -48.00
CA VAL A 369 -14.24 3.81 -47.22
C VAL A 369 -13.86 4.99 -48.11
N VAL A 370 -12.82 4.84 -48.94
CA VAL A 370 -12.41 5.87 -49.91
C VAL A 370 -13.57 6.20 -50.84
N ALA A 371 -14.16 5.18 -51.49
CA ALA A 371 -15.29 5.37 -52.40
C ALA A 371 -16.48 6.04 -51.73
N TYR A 372 -16.79 5.68 -50.48
CA TYR A 372 -17.86 6.31 -49.71
C TYR A 372 -17.55 7.78 -49.42
N LEU A 373 -16.37 8.10 -48.91
CA LEU A 373 -15.97 9.49 -48.60
C LEU A 373 -15.96 10.36 -49.86
N GLU A 374 -15.46 9.86 -50.98
CA GLU A 374 -15.51 10.54 -52.28
C GLU A 374 -16.95 10.78 -52.75
N SER A 375 -17.83 9.78 -52.59
CA SER A 375 -19.26 9.93 -52.93
C SER A 375 -19.98 11.00 -52.09
N LYS A 376 -19.43 11.32 -50.90
CA LYS A 376 -19.91 12.38 -50.01
C LYS A 376 -19.23 13.73 -50.25
N GLY A 377 -18.32 13.82 -51.22
CA GLY A 377 -17.63 15.05 -51.59
C GLY A 377 -16.44 15.40 -50.70
N ALA A 378 -15.82 14.41 -50.04
CA ALA A 378 -14.57 14.61 -49.32
C ALA A 378 -13.46 15.02 -50.31
N LYS A 379 -12.55 15.90 -49.87
CA LYS A 379 -11.49 16.50 -50.68
C LYS A 379 -10.11 16.28 -50.08
#